data_AF-A0A158NLA2-F1
#
_entry.id   AF-A0A158NLA2-F1
#
_cell.length_a   1.000
_cell.length_b   1.000
_cell.length_c   1.000
_cell.angle_alpha   90.00
_cell.angle_beta   90.00
_cell.angle_gamma   90.00
#
_symmetry.space_group_name_H-M   'P 1'
#
loop_
_entity.id
_entity.type
_entity.pdbx_description
1 polymer ?
#
loop_
_entity_poly.entity_id
_entity_poly.type
_entity_poly.pdbx_seq_one_letter_code
_entity_poly.pdbx_strand_id
1 'polypeptide(L)'
;MISLMQKIQEIEFLLSLQIQRNHVILNNGKIGFDQICNPKLMTFNLKNDTLVKIIYIPLDIATNRTGVGHLATPIVYYPKIYKRFLEMIIFIADPRFRFLIIYDSFKKSICRIESDFMKSADVIVSITDQNFTYTDGILSLTGLGDELYYVLVSAKKIHKIKVKTNGLYPNKEET
;
A
#
# COMPACT_ATOMS: atom_id res chain seq x y z
N MET A 1 -9.46 22.17 -2.58
CA MET A 1 -8.13 21.85 -2.02
C MET A 1 -7.98 22.32 -0.57
N ILE A 2 -8.30 23.59 -0.24
CA ILE A 2 -8.23 24.11 1.14
C ILE A 2 -9.16 23.35 2.12
N SER A 3 -10.41 23.09 1.73
CA SER A 3 -11.41 22.35 2.54
C SER A 3 -10.98 20.90 2.85
N LEU A 4 -10.40 20.22 1.86
CA LEU A 4 -9.89 18.86 2.05
C LEU A 4 -8.65 18.82 2.96
N MET A 5 -7.73 19.80 2.85
CA MET A 5 -6.59 19.87 3.76
C MET A 5 -7.03 20.11 5.21
N GLN A 6 -8.09 20.89 5.44
CA GLN A 6 -8.70 21.03 6.77
C GLN A 6 -9.31 19.71 7.27
N LYS A 7 -10.00 18.95 6.42
CA LYS A 7 -10.50 17.60 6.80
C LYS A 7 -9.39 16.58 7.01
N ILE A 8 -8.27 16.71 6.29
CA ILE A 8 -7.08 15.89 6.49
C ILE A 8 -6.40 16.22 7.83
N GLN A 9 -6.44 17.48 8.29
CA GLN A 9 -5.92 17.87 9.61
C GLN A 9 -6.67 17.20 10.77
N GLU A 10 -7.94 16.80 10.58
CA GLU A 10 -8.69 16.01 11.57
C GLU A 10 -8.32 14.50 11.57
N ILE A 11 -7.55 14.04 10.56
CA ILE A 11 -7.03 12.67 10.51
C ILE A 11 -5.68 12.68 11.23
N GLU A 12 -5.67 12.34 12.51
CA GLU A 12 -4.48 12.47 13.37
C GLU A 12 -3.23 11.73 12.87
N PHE A 13 -3.32 10.77 11.93
CA PHE A 13 -2.16 10.04 11.40
C PHE A 13 -2.36 9.67 9.93
N LEU A 14 -2.07 10.62 9.03
CA LEU A 14 -2.02 10.38 7.58
C LEU A 14 -0.61 9.95 7.19
N LEU A 15 -0.48 8.74 6.66
CA LEU A 15 0.82 8.23 6.23
C LEU A 15 1.08 8.48 4.75
N SER A 16 0.03 8.37 3.92
CA SER A 16 0.16 8.50 2.48
C SER A 16 -1.17 8.84 1.83
N LEU A 17 -1.08 9.62 0.75
CA LEU A 17 -2.20 10.09 -0.06
C LEU A 17 -1.98 9.66 -1.51
N GLN A 18 -2.97 8.97 -2.09
CA GLN A 18 -2.99 8.65 -3.50
C GLN A 18 -4.11 9.42 -4.19
N ILE A 19 -3.77 10.13 -5.27
CA ILE A 19 -4.67 10.98 -6.05
C ILE A 19 -4.66 10.49 -7.49
N GLN A 20 -5.75 9.90 -7.94
CA GLN A 20 -5.98 9.63 -9.37
C GLN A 20 -7.40 10.02 -9.76
N ARG A 21 -8.40 9.19 -9.41
CA ARG A 21 -9.83 9.49 -9.59
C ARG A 21 -10.51 9.89 -8.27
N ASN A 22 -10.00 9.35 -7.16
CA ASN A 22 -10.40 9.63 -5.79
C ASN A 22 -9.16 9.95 -4.95
N HIS A 23 -9.37 10.53 -3.76
CA HIS A 23 -8.37 10.52 -2.72
C HIS A 23 -8.50 9.23 -1.93
N VAL A 24 -7.51 8.35 -2.02
CA VAL A 24 -7.37 7.22 -1.12
C VAL A 24 -6.30 7.56 -0.10
N ILE A 25 -6.68 7.52 1.16
CA ILE A 25 -5.83 7.80 2.32
C ILE A 25 -5.62 6.49 3.08
N LEU A 26 -4.37 6.18 3.39
CA LEU A 26 -4.02 5.13 4.33
C LEU A 26 -3.74 5.74 5.70
N ASN A 27 -4.51 5.30 6.69
CA ASN A 27 -4.18 5.48 8.10
C ASN A 27 -3.72 4.11 8.63
N ASN A 28 -2.47 4.03 9.09
CA ASN A 28 -1.86 2.78 9.56
C ASN A 28 -2.28 2.40 11.00
N GLY A 29 -3.04 3.26 11.68
CA GLY A 29 -3.53 3.05 13.04
C GLY A 29 -2.44 3.13 14.11
N LYS A 30 -1.29 3.75 13.81
CA LYS A 30 -0.12 3.79 14.71
C LYS A 30 0.23 5.19 15.18
N ILE A 31 0.73 5.25 16.42
CA ILE A 31 1.46 6.40 16.98
C ILE A 31 2.86 5.91 17.32
N GLY A 32 3.87 6.42 16.61
CA GLY A 32 5.22 5.85 16.68
C GLY A 32 5.22 4.36 16.30
N PHE A 33 5.57 3.50 17.26
CA PHE A 33 5.57 2.04 17.07
C PHE A 33 4.29 1.35 17.55
N ASP A 34 3.48 2.03 18.36
CA ASP A 34 2.33 1.46 19.05
C ASP A 34 1.11 1.40 18.13
N GLN A 35 0.43 0.25 18.11
CA GLN A 35 -0.81 0.04 17.37
C GLN A 35 -2.00 0.47 18.24
N ILE A 36 -2.67 1.56 17.87
CA ILE A 36 -3.80 2.14 18.64
C ILE A 36 -5.15 1.66 18.11
N CYS A 37 -5.27 1.45 16.80
CA CYS A 37 -6.49 0.95 16.17
C CYS A 37 -6.19 0.16 14.89
N ASN A 38 -7.18 -0.53 14.32
CA ASN A 38 -6.96 -1.22 13.04
C ASN A 38 -6.61 -0.21 11.93
N PRO A 39 -5.66 -0.53 11.04
CA PRO A 39 -5.41 0.29 9.86
C PRO A 39 -6.69 0.42 9.01
N LYS A 40 -6.83 1.57 8.35
CA LYS A 40 -8.01 1.86 7.52
C LYS A 40 -7.63 2.58 6.23
N LEU A 41 -8.30 2.19 5.16
CA LEU A 41 -8.33 2.92 3.89
C LEU A 41 -9.57 3.79 3.86
N MET A 42 -9.38 5.08 3.59
CA MET A 42 -10.46 6.05 3.48
C MET A 42 -10.48 6.60 2.06
N THR A 43 -11.62 6.49 1.39
CA THR A 43 -11.82 7.04 0.04
C THR A 43 -12.69 8.29 0.13
N PHE A 44 -12.20 9.39 -0.41
CA PHE A 44 -12.93 10.65 -0.52
C PHE A 44 -13.23 10.96 -1.98
N ASN A 45 -14.43 11.50 -2.22
CA ASN A 45 -14.83 12.03 -3.51
C ASN A 45 -14.25 13.45 -3.69
N LEU A 46 -13.50 13.64 -4.77
CA LEU A 46 -12.83 14.90 -5.09
C LEU A 46 -13.78 16.05 -5.44
N LYS A 47 -14.96 15.72 -5.96
CA LYS A 47 -15.89 16.73 -6.48
C LYS A 47 -16.51 17.56 -5.37
N ASN A 48 -16.72 16.97 -4.20
CA ASN A 48 -17.46 17.55 -3.08
C ASN A 48 -16.78 17.34 -1.71
N ASP A 49 -15.53 16.88 -1.70
CA ASP A 49 -14.74 16.64 -0.49
C ASP A 49 -15.45 15.74 0.55
N THR A 50 -16.28 14.77 0.12
CA THR A 50 -17.01 13.87 1.03
C THR A 50 -16.32 12.52 1.18
N LEU A 51 -16.27 12.00 2.41
CA LEU A 51 -15.88 10.62 2.69
C LEU A 51 -16.94 9.67 2.11
N VAL A 52 -16.56 8.81 1.18
CA VAL A 52 -17.47 7.88 0.50
C VAL A 52 -17.33 6.44 0.96
N LYS A 53 -16.15 6.05 1.46
CA LYS A 53 -15.91 4.69 1.91
C LYS A 53 -14.80 4.63 2.95
N ILE A 54 -15.02 3.79 3.97
CA ILE A 54 -13.98 3.35 4.92
C ILE A 54 -13.86 1.83 4.79
N ILE A 55 -12.64 1.33 4.70
CA ILE A 55 -12.34 -0.10 4.73
C ILE A 55 -11.34 -0.33 5.85
N TYR A 56 -11.70 -1.18 6.80
CA TYR A 56 -10.79 -1.61 7.85
C TYR A 56 -9.93 -2.77 7.35
N ILE A 57 -8.64 -2.69 7.60
CA ILE A 57 -7.68 -3.76 7.36
C ILE A 57 -7.56 -4.55 8.67
N PRO A 58 -7.93 -5.84 8.70
CA PRO A 58 -7.78 -6.67 9.87
C PRO A 58 -6.32 -6.75 10.35
N LEU A 59 -6.08 -6.78 11.66
CA LEU A 59 -4.72 -6.79 12.22
C LEU A 59 -3.94 -8.05 11.87
N ASP A 60 -4.61 -9.20 11.80
CA ASP A 60 -4.05 -10.48 11.37
C ASP A 60 -3.56 -10.46 9.91
N ILE A 61 -4.10 -9.55 9.09
CA ILE A 61 -3.62 -9.27 7.73
C ILE A 61 -2.52 -8.20 7.73
N ALA A 62 -2.69 -7.14 8.54
CA ALA A 62 -1.80 -5.99 8.63
C ALA A 62 -0.49 -6.22 9.38
N THR A 63 -0.36 -7.34 10.09
CA THR A 63 0.79 -7.61 10.96
C THR A 63 1.34 -9.00 10.73
N ASN A 64 2.63 -9.19 11.00
CA ASN A 64 3.26 -10.50 11.00
C ASN A 64 2.79 -11.36 12.19
N ARG A 65 3.32 -12.58 12.32
CA ARG A 65 2.99 -13.51 13.42
C ARG A 65 3.25 -12.95 14.82
N THR A 66 4.14 -11.97 14.96
CA THR A 66 4.45 -11.33 16.24
C THR A 66 3.59 -10.08 16.50
N GLY A 67 2.59 -9.81 15.65
CA GLY A 67 1.70 -8.66 15.79
C GLY A 67 2.31 -7.33 15.33
N VAL A 68 3.40 -7.35 14.56
CA VAL A 68 4.09 -6.15 14.10
C VAL A 68 3.94 -5.95 12.59
N GLY A 69 3.63 -4.72 12.19
CA GLY A 69 3.45 -4.28 10.81
C GLY A 69 3.82 -2.80 10.65
N HIS A 70 4.03 -2.36 9.42
CA HIS A 70 4.36 -1.00 9.00
C HIS A 70 3.85 -0.78 7.56
N LEU A 71 2.52 -0.80 7.39
CA LEU A 71 1.88 -0.45 6.12
C LEU A 71 2.25 0.99 5.75
N ALA A 72 2.89 1.19 4.60
CA ALA A 72 3.46 2.48 4.21
C ALA A 72 2.97 2.99 2.86
N THR A 73 3.08 2.17 1.82
CA THR A 73 2.96 2.62 0.42
C THR A 73 1.70 2.04 -0.22
N PRO A 74 0.54 2.72 -0.14
CA PRO A 74 -0.64 2.35 -0.89
C PRO A 74 -0.50 2.83 -2.34
N ILE A 75 -0.95 2.01 -3.29
CA ILE A 75 -1.20 2.40 -4.67
C ILE A 75 -2.58 1.93 -5.09
N VAL A 76 -3.30 2.82 -5.76
CA VAL A 76 -4.61 2.53 -6.31
C VAL A 76 -4.47 2.16 -7.77
N TYR A 77 -5.02 1.02 -8.13
CA TYR A 77 -5.09 0.50 -9.48
C TYR A 77 -6.55 0.44 -9.92
N TYR A 78 -6.84 0.94 -11.12
CA TYR A 78 -8.17 0.92 -11.72
C TYR A 78 -8.16 0.00 -12.94
N PRO A 79 -8.53 -1.29 -12.80
CA PRO A 79 -8.64 -2.20 -13.93
C PRO A 79 -9.58 -1.64 -14.99
N LYS A 80 -9.20 -1.71 -16.28
CA LYS A 80 -10.03 -1.21 -17.39
C LYS A 80 -11.40 -1.86 -17.47
N ILE A 81 -11.51 -3.11 -17.01
CA ILE A 81 -12.76 -3.87 -17.00
C ILE A 81 -13.77 -3.35 -15.97
N TYR A 82 -13.30 -2.61 -14.97
CA TYR A 82 -14.15 -2.06 -13.92
C TYR A 82 -14.80 -0.79 -14.43
N LYS A 83 -16.13 -0.74 -14.32
CA LYS A 83 -16.96 0.32 -14.90
C LYS A 83 -17.41 1.32 -13.85
N ARG A 84 -17.43 0.93 -12.57
CA ARG A 84 -17.93 1.79 -11.49
C ARG A 84 -16.82 2.61 -10.86
N PHE A 85 -17.19 3.80 -10.39
CA PHE A 85 -16.31 4.78 -9.77
C PHE A 85 -15.52 4.27 -8.54
N LEU A 86 -16.08 3.30 -7.81
CA LEU A 86 -15.49 2.75 -6.58
C LEU A 86 -14.91 1.34 -6.78
N GLU A 87 -14.82 0.87 -8.03
CA GLU A 87 -14.19 -0.39 -8.37
C GLU A 87 -12.71 -0.15 -8.68
N MET A 88 -11.88 -0.54 -7.74
CA MET A 88 -10.43 -0.42 -7.72
C MET A 88 -9.77 -1.59 -6.97
N ILE A 89 -8.50 -1.79 -7.24
CA ILE A 89 -7.61 -2.65 -6.45
C ILE A 89 -6.62 -1.74 -5.74
N ILE A 90 -6.39 -1.96 -4.44
CA ILE A 90 -5.41 -1.20 -3.67
C ILE A 90 -4.31 -2.15 -3.23
N PHE A 91 -3.08 -1.81 -3.58
CA PHE A 91 -1.87 -2.50 -3.15
C PHE A 91 -1.23 -1.70 -2.02
N ILE A 92 -0.82 -2.34 -0.93
CA ILE A 92 -0.19 -1.65 0.20
C ILE A 92 1.06 -2.42 0.61
N ALA A 93 2.23 -1.81 0.41
CA ALA A 93 3.49 -2.41 0.83
C ALA A 93 3.73 -2.18 2.33
N ASP A 94 4.27 -3.21 2.97
CA ASP A 94 4.97 -3.12 4.24
C ASP A 94 6.48 -3.32 4.00
N PRO A 95 7.27 -2.23 3.95
CA PRO A 95 8.70 -2.35 3.67
C PRO A 95 9.47 -3.09 4.77
N ARG A 96 9.14 -2.84 6.05
CA ARG A 96 9.87 -3.41 7.19
C ARG A 96 9.64 -4.91 7.32
N PHE A 97 8.39 -5.33 7.17
CA PHE A 97 7.98 -6.73 7.35
C PHE A 97 7.78 -7.47 6.03
N ARG A 98 8.06 -6.81 4.90
CA ARG A 98 8.34 -7.41 3.58
C ARG A 98 7.16 -8.18 3.00
N PHE A 99 5.96 -7.60 3.11
CA PHE A 99 4.74 -8.17 2.54
C PHE A 99 3.93 -7.11 1.79
N LEU A 100 2.99 -7.60 0.98
CA LEU A 100 2.08 -6.78 0.19
C LEU A 100 0.63 -7.13 0.54
N ILE A 101 -0.16 -6.14 0.95
CA ILE A 101 -1.61 -6.30 1.07
C ILE A 101 -2.26 -5.93 -0.25
N ILE A 102 -3.26 -6.71 -0.63
CA ILE A 102 -4.11 -6.42 -1.78
C ILE A 102 -5.57 -6.36 -1.32
N TYR A 103 -6.21 -5.24 -1.58
CA TYR A 103 -7.65 -5.07 -1.42
C TYR A 103 -8.32 -4.97 -2.78
N ASP A 104 -9.24 -5.88 -3.08
CA ASP A 104 -10.10 -5.84 -4.27
C ASP A 104 -11.49 -5.38 -3.86
N SER A 105 -11.86 -4.18 -4.29
CA SER A 105 -13.17 -3.60 -3.95
C SER A 105 -14.34 -4.26 -4.68
N PHE A 106 -14.12 -4.87 -5.85
CA PHE A 106 -15.16 -5.54 -6.62
C PHE A 106 -15.52 -6.87 -5.95
N LYS A 107 -14.52 -7.65 -5.56
CA LYS A 107 -14.69 -8.90 -4.80
C LYS A 107 -14.93 -8.68 -3.31
N LYS A 108 -14.71 -7.46 -2.81
CA LYS A 108 -14.72 -7.10 -1.39
C LYS A 108 -13.78 -8.01 -0.57
N SER A 109 -12.65 -8.38 -1.16
CA SER A 109 -11.68 -9.28 -0.54
C SER A 109 -10.39 -8.56 -0.20
N ILE A 110 -9.75 -8.99 0.88
CA ILE A 110 -8.42 -8.54 1.26
C ILE A 110 -7.52 -9.77 1.45
N CYS A 111 -6.29 -9.68 0.97
CA CYS A 111 -5.29 -10.72 1.19
C CYS A 111 -3.90 -10.12 1.42
N ARG A 112 -3.05 -10.92 2.07
CA ARG A 112 -1.63 -10.65 2.27
C ARG A 112 -0.84 -11.59 1.37
N ILE A 113 0.17 -11.05 0.70
CA ILE A 113 1.13 -11.80 -0.11
C ILE A 113 2.52 -11.60 0.48
N GLU A 114 3.22 -12.71 0.64
CA GLU A 114 4.63 -12.76 1.01
C GLU A 114 5.41 -13.44 -0.11
N SER A 115 6.62 -12.97 -0.35
CA SER A 115 7.51 -13.55 -1.36
C SER A 115 8.95 -13.29 -1.00
N ASP A 116 9.84 -14.22 -1.31
CA ASP A 116 11.28 -14.01 -1.14
C ASP A 116 11.81 -12.88 -2.04
N PHE A 117 11.13 -12.61 -3.17
CA PHE A 117 11.43 -11.47 -4.04
C PHE A 117 11.07 -10.11 -3.43
N MET A 118 10.38 -10.07 -2.30
CA MET A 118 10.10 -8.83 -1.54
C MET A 118 11.12 -8.59 -0.43
N LYS A 119 12.06 -9.52 -0.23
CA LYS A 119 13.13 -9.42 0.76
C LYS A 119 14.37 -8.80 0.13
N SER A 120 14.92 -7.79 0.79
CA SER A 120 16.19 -7.15 0.45
C SER A 120 17.30 -7.65 1.39
N ALA A 121 18.54 -7.52 0.92
CA ALA A 121 19.69 -7.54 1.80
C ALA A 121 19.80 -6.18 2.50
N ASP A 122 20.37 -6.17 3.70
CA ASP A 122 20.63 -4.92 4.41
C ASP A 122 21.62 -4.07 3.60
N VAL A 123 21.35 -2.77 3.48
CA VAL A 123 22.19 -1.83 2.73
C VAL A 123 22.57 -0.66 3.60
N ILE A 124 23.83 -0.25 3.47
CA ILE A 124 24.34 0.99 4.07
C ILE A 124 24.18 2.11 3.06
N VAL A 125 23.41 3.12 3.44
CA VAL A 125 23.24 4.36 2.68
C VAL A 125 24.00 5.46 3.39
N SER A 126 24.92 6.13 2.68
CA SER A 126 25.66 7.27 3.22
C SER A 126 24.98 8.57 2.81
N ILE A 127 24.58 9.39 3.78
CA ILE A 127 24.03 10.73 3.57
C ILE A 127 24.87 11.69 4.40
N THR A 128 25.44 12.71 3.76
CA THR A 128 26.28 13.73 4.43
C THR A 128 27.34 13.09 5.36
N ASP A 129 28.09 12.13 4.83
CA ASP A 129 29.14 11.36 5.52
C ASP A 129 28.68 10.56 6.76
N GLN A 130 27.37 10.41 6.96
CA GLN A 130 26.78 9.55 7.96
C GLN A 130 26.22 8.29 7.30
N ASN A 131 26.48 7.13 7.90
CA ASN A 131 26.05 5.84 7.40
C ASN A 131 24.78 5.38 8.11
N PHE A 132 23.77 5.01 7.33
CA PHE A 132 22.50 4.49 7.81
C PHE A 132 22.28 3.09 7.25
N THR A 133 22.05 2.11 8.12
CA THR A 133 21.67 0.76 7.70
C THR A 133 20.17 0.71 7.47
N TYR A 134 19.77 0.33 6.25
CA TYR A 134 18.38 0.08 5.86
C TYR A 134 18.14 -1.42 5.71
N THR A 135 17.13 -1.93 6.44
CA THR A 135 16.75 -3.36 6.46
C THR A 135 15.39 -3.63 5.77
N ASP A 136 14.86 -2.63 5.08
CA ASP A 136 13.52 -2.64 4.46
C ASP A 136 13.54 -3.32 3.09
N GLY A 137 12.50 -4.10 2.80
CA GLY A 137 12.29 -4.83 1.55
C GLY A 137 11.60 -4.01 0.47
N ILE A 138 10.40 -4.47 0.08
CA ILE A 138 9.54 -3.82 -0.91
C ILE A 138 9.22 -2.38 -0.51
N LEU A 139 9.63 -1.40 -1.32
CA LEU A 139 9.51 0.02 -0.96
C LEU A 139 8.56 0.78 -1.88
N SER A 140 8.98 0.94 -3.13
CA SER A 140 8.26 1.75 -4.11
C SER A 140 7.48 0.84 -5.04
N LEU A 141 6.23 1.22 -5.28
CA LEU A 141 5.29 0.54 -6.15
C LEU A 141 4.94 1.46 -7.31
N THR A 142 4.53 0.92 -8.45
CA THR A 142 3.80 1.68 -9.48
C THR A 142 2.97 0.76 -10.35
N GLY A 143 1.76 1.18 -10.72
CA GLY A 143 0.90 0.43 -11.63
C GLY A 143 1.08 0.91 -13.06
N LEU A 144 1.33 -0.01 -14.00
CA LEU A 144 1.40 0.28 -15.43
C LEU A 144 0.72 -0.84 -16.24
N GLY A 145 -0.31 -0.49 -17.00
CA GLY A 145 -1.09 -1.48 -17.76
C GLY A 145 -1.79 -2.47 -16.83
N ASP A 146 -1.52 -3.77 -17.00
CA ASP A 146 -2.03 -4.85 -16.14
C ASP A 146 -0.94 -5.40 -15.20
N GLU A 147 0.07 -4.58 -14.90
CA GLU A 147 1.24 -4.96 -14.11
C GLU A 147 1.46 -3.98 -12.96
N LEU A 148 1.83 -4.52 -11.81
CA LEU A 148 2.36 -3.77 -10.66
C LEU A 148 3.87 -3.94 -10.65
N TYR A 149 4.59 -2.84 -10.83
CA TYR A 149 6.03 -2.79 -10.70
C TYR A 149 6.42 -2.42 -9.27
N TYR A 150 7.52 -3.00 -8.79
CA TYR A 150 8.07 -2.65 -7.49
C TYR A 150 9.59 -2.75 -7.46
N VAL A 151 10.19 -1.99 -6.56
CA VAL A 151 11.63 -2.04 -6.26
C VAL A 151 11.84 -2.29 -4.78
N LEU A 152 12.96 -2.95 -4.47
CA LEU A 152 13.43 -3.11 -3.10
C LEU A 152 14.42 -2.00 -2.77
N VAL A 153 14.55 -1.65 -1.49
CA VAL A 153 15.51 -0.63 -1.04
C VAL A 153 16.94 -0.93 -1.51
N SER A 154 17.33 -2.20 -1.47
CA SER A 154 18.67 -2.65 -1.83
C SER A 154 18.84 -3.02 -3.31
N ALA A 155 17.78 -2.96 -4.11
CA ALA A 155 17.77 -3.62 -5.42
C ALA A 155 18.27 -2.71 -6.54
N LYS A 156 19.09 -3.29 -7.42
CA LYS A 156 19.43 -2.74 -8.75
C LYS A 156 18.46 -3.20 -9.84
N LYS A 157 17.38 -3.90 -9.46
CA LYS A 157 16.40 -4.52 -10.36
C LYS A 157 15.00 -4.03 -10.05
N ILE A 158 14.17 -3.97 -11.08
CA ILE A 158 12.74 -3.71 -10.97
C ILE A 158 12.03 -5.04 -11.13
N HIS A 159 11.15 -5.36 -10.19
CA HIS A 159 10.31 -6.54 -10.22
C HIS A 159 8.89 -6.18 -10.66
N LYS A 160 8.14 -7.16 -11.15
CA LYS A 160 6.73 -6.96 -11.54
C LYS A 160 5.83 -8.11 -11.10
N ILE A 161 4.55 -7.78 -10.87
CA ILE A 161 3.46 -8.71 -10.57
C ILE A 161 2.36 -8.46 -11.58
N LYS A 162 1.93 -9.51 -12.30
CA LYS A 162 0.79 -9.43 -13.21
C LYS A 162 -0.51 -9.39 -12.42
N VAL A 163 -1.32 -8.36 -12.65
CA VAL A 163 -2.61 -8.17 -11.98
C VAL A 163 -3.68 -8.89 -12.79
N LYS A 164 -4.09 -10.09 -12.34
CA LYS A 164 -5.19 -10.84 -12.96
C LYS A 164 -6.51 -10.49 -12.27
N THR A 165 -7.46 -9.95 -13.04
CA THR A 165 -8.79 -9.56 -12.53
C THR A 165 -9.70 -10.76 -12.25
N ASN A 166 -9.48 -11.89 -12.92
CA ASN A 166 -10.31 -13.10 -12.79
C ASN A 166 -9.95 -13.98 -11.58
N GLY A 167 -8.93 -13.63 -10.82
CA GLY A 167 -8.47 -14.38 -9.66
C GLY A 167 -7.23 -13.70 -9.12
N LEU A 168 -7.32 -13.14 -7.92
CA LEU A 168 -6.22 -12.47 -7.26
C LEU A 168 -5.32 -13.52 -6.60
N TYR A 169 -4.68 -14.31 -7.46
CA TYR A 169 -3.48 -15.05 -7.13
C TYR A 169 -2.48 -14.74 -8.25
N PRO A 170 -1.43 -13.97 -7.97
CA PRO A 170 -0.37 -13.80 -8.94
C PRO A 170 0.28 -15.17 -9.15
N ASN A 171 0.12 -15.73 -10.35
CA ASN A 171 0.99 -16.82 -10.79
C ASN A 171 2.40 -16.25 -10.83
N LYS A 172 3.33 -16.90 -10.14
CA LYS A 172 4.76 -16.63 -10.26
C LYS A 172 5.15 -16.91 -11.71
N GLU A 173 5.44 -15.88 -12.48
CA GLU A 173 6.16 -15.99 -13.74
C GLU A 173 7.52 -15.34 -13.51
N GLU A 174 8.57 -16.15 -13.52
CA GLU A 174 9.97 -15.70 -13.57
C GLU A 174 10.30 -15.30 -15.01
N THR A 175 10.89 -14.12 -15.19
CA THR A 175 11.64 -13.73 -16.39
C THR A 175 12.98 -13.18 -15.96
#